data_AF-A0A7S3IX08-F1
#
_entry.id   AF-A0A7S3IX08-F1
#
_cell.length_a   1.000
_cell.length_b   1.000
_cell.length_c   1.000
_cell.angle_alpha   90.00
_cell.angle_beta   90.00
_cell.angle_gamma   90.00
#
_symmetry.space_group_name_H-M   'P 1'
#
loop_
_entity.id
_entity.type
_entity.pdbx_description
1 polymer ?
#
loop_
_entity_poly.entity_id
_entity_poly.type
_entity_poly.pdbx_seq_one_letter_code
_entity_poly.pdbx_strand_id
1 'polypeptide(L)'
;EIKALPAYDFAVLFTAADLQKGIYDKVKHLDISILVNNAVYAEAKPFEELSLSQVHQMMAYNCYTVTLLTKLFLENFKARWAAKKIRSLIVNTSAGASIAPMPYLQMFSATKIFCNYLTEGLGFELAEFGIDVMGIKSFGLQPEDKEETRLLDSKTRLIPRESLYKQLMGVTATQ
;
A
#
# COMPACT_ATOMS: atom_id res chain seq x y z
N GLU A 1 -22.59 16.71 -9.19
CA GLU A 1 -22.32 16.77 -7.74
C GLU A 1 -21.43 15.62 -7.31
N ILE A 2 -20.30 15.90 -6.67
CA ILE A 2 -19.51 14.86 -5.99
C ILE A 2 -20.22 14.59 -4.67
N LYS A 3 -21.02 13.52 -4.59
CA LYS A 3 -21.58 13.07 -3.32
C LYS A 3 -20.44 12.59 -2.45
N ALA A 4 -20.22 13.25 -1.31
CA ALA A 4 -19.32 12.73 -0.29
C ALA A 4 -19.84 11.37 0.16
N LEU A 5 -19.02 10.33 -0.04
CA LEU A 5 -19.32 8.99 0.41
C LEU A 5 -18.97 8.86 1.89
N PRO A 6 -19.62 7.91 2.61
CA PRO A 6 -19.31 7.69 4.03
C PRO A 6 -17.84 7.32 4.20
N ALA A 7 -17.16 8.00 5.13
CA ALA A 7 -15.83 7.60 5.57
C ALA A 7 -15.89 6.21 6.21
N TYR A 8 -14.90 5.37 5.91
CA TYR A 8 -14.74 4.07 6.53
C TYR A 8 -13.43 4.08 7.32
N ASP A 9 -13.52 3.82 8.61
CA ASP A 9 -12.34 3.74 9.47
C ASP A 9 -11.75 2.34 9.36
N PHE A 10 -10.54 2.26 8.81
CA PHE A 10 -9.82 0.99 8.69
C PHE A 10 -9.12 0.61 10.01
N ALA A 11 -9.08 1.49 11.04
CA ALA A 11 -8.30 1.35 12.28
C ALA A 11 -8.82 0.25 13.20
N VAL A 12 -10.09 -0.10 13.00
CA VAL A 12 -10.75 -1.21 13.68
C VAL A 12 -10.43 -2.53 12.98
N LEU A 13 -10.44 -3.64 13.72
CA LEU A 13 -10.39 -4.96 13.11
C LEU A 13 -11.60 -5.13 12.18
N PHE A 14 -11.37 -5.44 10.91
CA PHE A 14 -12.42 -5.63 9.92
C PHE A 14 -12.19 -6.90 9.11
N THR A 15 -13.27 -7.46 8.59
CA THR A 15 -13.31 -8.64 7.73
C THR A 15 -13.60 -8.25 6.28
N ALA A 16 -13.49 -9.21 5.37
CA ALA A 16 -13.96 -9.02 3.99
C ALA A 16 -15.43 -8.60 3.91
N ALA A 17 -16.28 -9.15 4.78
CA ALA A 17 -17.70 -8.80 4.83
C ALA A 17 -17.91 -7.34 5.25
N ASP A 18 -17.04 -6.83 6.13
CA ASP A 18 -17.13 -5.45 6.61
C ASP A 18 -16.73 -4.44 5.53
N LEU A 19 -15.69 -4.73 4.72
CA LEU A 19 -15.36 -3.90 3.56
C LEU A 19 -16.44 -3.96 2.47
N GLN A 20 -16.99 -5.16 2.25
CA GLN A 20 -18.05 -5.35 1.26
C GLN A 20 -19.29 -4.51 1.64
N LYS A 21 -19.81 -4.67 2.86
CA LYS A 21 -20.99 -3.93 3.33
C LYS A 21 -20.70 -2.45 3.58
N GLY A 22 -19.52 -2.15 4.13
CA GLY A 22 -19.12 -0.83 4.60
C GLY A 22 -18.79 0.14 3.48
N ILE A 23 -18.21 -0.37 2.39
CA ILE A 23 -17.74 0.42 1.26
C ILE A 23 -18.42 -0.05 -0.04
N TYR A 24 -18.14 -1.28 -0.48
CA TYR A 24 -18.48 -1.72 -1.84
C TYR A 24 -19.99 -1.67 -2.12
N ASP A 25 -20.83 -2.24 -1.26
CA ASP A 25 -22.29 -2.27 -1.46
C ASP A 25 -22.90 -0.86 -1.53
N LYS A 26 -22.29 0.12 -0.85
CA LYS A 26 -22.75 1.51 -0.86
C LYS A 26 -22.40 2.26 -2.13
N VAL A 27 -21.45 1.77 -2.93
CA VAL A 27 -20.89 2.53 -4.07
C VAL A 27 -20.89 1.75 -5.38
N LYS A 28 -21.10 0.43 -5.35
CA LYS A 28 -21.06 -0.46 -6.54
C LYS A 28 -22.08 -0.11 -7.62
N HIS A 29 -23.11 0.67 -7.30
CA HIS A 29 -24.12 1.14 -8.24
C HIS A 29 -23.69 2.40 -9.01
N LEU A 30 -22.59 3.04 -8.61
CA LEU A 30 -22.02 4.19 -9.29
C LEU A 30 -21.16 3.74 -10.49
N ASP A 31 -21.06 4.58 -11.52
CA ASP A 31 -20.22 4.32 -12.70
C ASP A 31 -18.74 4.65 -12.40
N ILE A 32 -18.14 3.89 -11.50
CA ILE A 32 -16.75 4.05 -11.08
C ILE A 32 -15.83 3.54 -12.18
N SER A 33 -14.88 4.38 -12.60
CA SER A 33 -13.86 4.03 -13.60
C SER A 33 -12.44 3.99 -13.01
N ILE A 34 -12.25 4.52 -11.80
CA ILE A 34 -10.94 4.61 -11.16
C ILE A 34 -11.07 4.20 -9.70
N LEU A 35 -10.26 3.23 -9.28
CA LEU A 35 -10.05 2.86 -7.88
C LEU A 35 -8.64 3.32 -7.46
N VAL A 36 -8.55 4.13 -6.41
CA VAL A 36 -7.27 4.59 -5.85
C VAL A 36 -7.09 4.01 -4.44
N ASN A 37 -6.28 2.98 -4.33
CA ASN A 37 -5.86 2.37 -3.07
C ASN A 37 -4.71 3.18 -2.44
N ASN A 38 -5.06 4.32 -1.84
CA ASN A 38 -4.09 5.25 -1.27
C ASN A 38 -3.90 5.14 0.26
N ALA A 39 -4.91 4.65 0.98
CA ALA A 39 -4.86 4.58 2.44
C ALA A 39 -3.63 3.79 2.91
N VAL A 40 -2.94 4.33 3.92
CA VAL A 40 -1.69 3.77 4.41
C VAL A 40 -1.54 3.99 5.91
N TYR A 41 -0.96 3.01 6.59
CA TYR A 41 -0.54 3.10 7.98
C TYR A 41 0.91 2.59 8.12
N ALA A 42 1.71 3.26 8.96
CA ALA A 42 3.13 2.97 9.13
C ALA A 42 3.57 3.23 10.58
N GLU A 43 4.53 2.43 11.05
CA GLU A 43 5.17 2.57 12.36
C GLU A 43 6.67 2.35 12.19
N ALA A 44 7.48 3.23 12.79
CA ALA A 44 8.95 3.16 12.76
C ALA A 44 9.49 2.72 14.13
N LYS A 45 9.60 1.40 14.37
CA LYS A 45 10.03 0.82 15.66
C LYS A 45 10.80 -0.48 15.49
N PRO A 46 11.65 -0.86 16.48
CA PRO A 46 12.17 -2.22 16.58
C PRO A 46 11.02 -3.22 16.50
N PHE A 47 11.26 -4.37 15.88
CA PHE A 47 10.18 -5.34 15.67
C PHE A 47 9.61 -5.85 16.99
N GLU A 48 10.45 -6.02 18.02
CA GLU A 48 10.00 -6.43 19.35
C GLU A 48 9.15 -5.38 20.08
N GLU A 49 9.22 -4.10 19.68
CA GLU A 49 8.45 -3.00 20.28
C GLU A 49 7.11 -2.78 19.56
N LEU A 50 6.89 -3.43 18.42
CA LEU A 50 5.60 -3.36 17.73
C LEU A 50 4.56 -4.19 18.48
N SER A 51 3.46 -3.54 18.87
CA SER A 51 2.33 -4.28 19.42
C SER A 51 1.68 -5.15 18.34
N LEU A 52 1.05 -6.25 18.75
CA LEU A 52 0.28 -7.11 17.84
C LEU A 52 -0.80 -6.32 17.07
N SER A 53 -1.39 -5.30 17.71
CA SER A 53 -2.36 -4.42 17.08
C SER A 53 -1.75 -3.58 15.96
N GLN A 54 -0.56 -3.00 16.17
CA GLN A 54 0.15 -2.22 15.14
C GLN A 54 0.57 -3.10 13.95
N VAL A 55 1.07 -4.32 14.22
CA VAL A 55 1.40 -5.30 13.18
C VAL A 55 0.16 -5.64 12.36
N HIS A 56 -0.95 -5.96 13.04
CA HIS A 56 -2.22 -6.25 12.38
C HIS A 56 -2.70 -5.07 11.55
N GLN A 57 -2.71 -3.84 12.10
CA GLN A 57 -3.19 -2.65 11.40
C GLN A 57 -2.38 -2.38 10.13
N MET A 58 -1.04 -2.48 10.17
CA MET A 58 -0.22 -2.30 8.96
C MET A 58 -0.57 -3.34 7.88
N MET A 59 -0.76 -4.61 8.25
CA MET A 59 -1.16 -5.65 7.29
C MET A 59 -2.59 -5.44 6.77
N ALA A 60 -3.53 -5.11 7.65
CA ALA A 60 -4.93 -4.90 7.32
C ALA A 60 -5.10 -3.71 6.36
N TYR A 61 -4.51 -2.56 6.69
CA TYR A 61 -4.56 -1.36 5.86
C TYR A 61 -3.86 -1.54 4.53
N ASN A 62 -2.58 -1.90 4.59
CA ASN A 62 -1.71 -1.75 3.43
C ASN A 62 -1.83 -2.96 2.48
N CYS A 63 -2.20 -4.14 2.98
CA CYS A 63 -2.31 -5.34 2.17
C CYS A 63 -3.76 -5.79 1.99
N TYR A 64 -4.47 -5.99 3.10
CA TYR A 64 -5.78 -6.65 3.08
C TYR A 64 -6.84 -5.77 2.39
N THR A 65 -6.95 -4.50 2.77
CA THR A 65 -7.87 -3.54 2.13
C THR A 65 -7.62 -3.42 0.64
N VAL A 66 -6.36 -3.22 0.24
CA VAL A 66 -5.96 -3.07 -1.18
C VAL A 66 -6.38 -4.29 -1.99
N THR A 67 -6.12 -5.48 -1.45
CA THR A 67 -6.46 -6.76 -2.10
C THR A 67 -7.98 -6.91 -2.25
N LEU A 68 -8.72 -6.70 -1.17
CA LEU A 68 -10.15 -6.93 -1.16
C LEU A 68 -10.94 -5.90 -1.97
N LEU A 69 -10.63 -4.61 -1.84
CA LEU A 69 -11.28 -3.59 -2.64
C LEU A 69 -11.00 -3.83 -4.12
N THR A 70 -9.74 -4.11 -4.48
CA THR A 70 -9.41 -4.48 -5.87
C THR A 70 -10.27 -5.64 -6.34
N LYS A 71 -10.32 -6.75 -5.57
CA LYS A 71 -11.11 -7.93 -5.91
C LYS A 71 -12.62 -7.63 -6.07
N LEU A 72 -13.19 -6.82 -5.18
CA LEU A 72 -14.61 -6.47 -5.19
C LEU A 72 -14.97 -5.63 -6.42
N PHE A 73 -14.13 -4.67 -6.81
CA PHE A 73 -14.39 -3.79 -7.96
C PHE A 73 -14.09 -4.41 -9.33
N LEU A 74 -13.42 -5.57 -9.40
CA LEU A 74 -13.11 -6.22 -10.67
C LEU A 74 -14.37 -6.50 -11.51
N GLU A 75 -15.44 -6.99 -10.90
CA GLU A 75 -16.67 -7.31 -11.62
C GLU A 75 -17.29 -6.06 -12.25
N ASN A 76 -17.28 -4.92 -11.54
CA ASN A 76 -17.76 -3.65 -12.09
C ASN A 76 -16.92 -3.20 -13.29
N PHE A 77 -15.59 -3.30 -13.21
CA PHE A 77 -14.70 -2.87 -14.28
C PHE A 77 -14.81 -3.78 -15.51
N LYS A 78 -14.90 -5.11 -15.31
CA LYS A 78 -15.15 -6.06 -16.40
C LYS A 78 -16.50 -5.80 -17.07
N ALA A 79 -17.56 -5.59 -16.29
CA ALA A 79 -18.89 -5.27 -16.83
C ALA A 79 -18.87 -3.94 -17.60
N ARG A 80 -18.17 -2.91 -17.10
CA ARG A 80 -18.00 -1.62 -17.76
C ARG A 80 -17.28 -1.76 -19.10
N TRP A 81 -16.19 -2.54 -19.15
CA TRP A 81 -15.47 -2.82 -20.39
C TRP A 81 -16.33 -3.58 -21.39
N ALA A 82 -17.02 -4.63 -20.95
CA ALA A 82 -17.89 -5.43 -21.81
C ALA A 82 -19.02 -4.60 -22.43
N ALA A 83 -19.66 -3.74 -21.64
CA ALA A 83 -20.82 -2.95 -22.08
C ALA A 83 -20.45 -1.70 -22.89
N LYS A 84 -19.38 -0.99 -22.51
CA LYS A 84 -19.08 0.36 -23.05
C LYS A 84 -17.74 0.45 -23.78
N LYS A 85 -16.87 -0.56 -23.68
CA LYS A 85 -15.47 -0.51 -24.14
C LYS A 85 -14.69 0.71 -23.60
N ILE A 86 -15.03 1.12 -22.37
CA ILE A 86 -14.31 2.18 -21.65
C ILE A 86 -13.38 1.53 -20.63
N ARG A 87 -12.11 1.95 -20.64
CA ARG A 87 -11.09 1.44 -19.73
C ARG A 87 -11.37 1.85 -18.28
N SER A 88 -10.85 1.04 -17.36
CA SER A 88 -10.82 1.35 -15.92
C SER A 88 -9.38 1.37 -15.41
N LEU A 89 -9.13 2.06 -14.31
CA LEU A 89 -7.79 2.19 -13.73
C LEU A 89 -7.81 1.82 -12.24
N ILE A 90 -6.88 0.97 -11.83
CA ILE A 90 -6.55 0.71 -10.43
C ILE A 90 -5.19 1.35 -10.14
N VAL A 91 -5.14 2.20 -9.13
CA VAL A 91 -3.90 2.84 -8.66
C VAL A 91 -3.61 2.36 -7.25
N ASN A 92 -2.48 1.71 -7.03
CA ASN A 92 -2.00 1.31 -5.72
C ASN A 92 -0.84 2.19 -5.27
N THR A 93 -0.91 2.73 -4.05
CA THR A 93 0.17 3.56 -3.49
C THR A 93 1.23 2.69 -2.82
N SER A 94 2.41 2.66 -3.45
CA SER A 94 3.65 2.10 -2.90
C SER A 94 4.56 3.19 -2.32
N ALA A 95 5.71 2.81 -1.78
CA ALA A 95 6.67 3.73 -1.18
C ALA A 95 8.11 3.41 -1.60
N GLY A 96 9.00 4.40 -1.53
CA GLY A 96 10.45 4.19 -1.64
C GLY A 96 10.98 3.17 -0.63
N ALA A 97 10.33 3.04 0.54
CA ALA A 97 10.62 2.00 1.52
C ALA A 97 10.41 0.56 1.00
N SER A 98 9.77 0.35 -0.16
CA SER A 98 9.67 -0.97 -0.81
C SER A 98 10.92 -1.38 -1.60
N ILE A 99 11.86 -0.45 -1.81
CA ILE A 99 13.03 -0.67 -2.67
C ILE A 99 14.05 -1.61 -2.00
N ALA A 100 14.13 -1.59 -0.68
CA ALA A 100 14.92 -2.53 0.12
C ALA A 100 14.27 -2.76 1.48
N PRO A 101 14.62 -3.85 2.19
CA PRO A 101 14.25 -4.02 3.59
C PRO A 101 14.76 -2.84 4.41
N MET A 102 13.85 -2.11 5.04
CA MET A 102 14.18 -0.95 5.87
C MET A 102 14.10 -1.33 7.35
N PRO A 103 15.21 -1.39 8.10
CA PRO A 103 15.13 -1.63 9.54
C PRO A 103 14.35 -0.54 10.25
N TYR A 104 13.67 -0.91 11.33
CA TYR A 104 12.66 -0.11 12.05
C TYR A 104 11.37 0.16 11.26
N LEU A 105 11.42 0.11 9.92
CA LEU A 105 10.27 0.15 9.02
C LEU A 105 10.01 -1.23 8.38
N GLN A 106 10.44 -2.33 9.00
CA GLN A 106 10.42 -3.68 8.41
C GLN A 106 9.02 -4.12 7.99
N MET A 107 8.02 -3.89 8.86
CA MET A 107 6.63 -4.21 8.54
C MET A 107 6.10 -3.32 7.43
N PHE A 108 6.32 -2.01 7.54
CA PHE A 108 5.89 -1.06 6.52
C PHE A 108 6.49 -1.36 5.13
N SER A 109 7.81 -1.50 5.05
CA SER A 109 8.54 -1.87 3.81
C SER A 109 8.03 -3.18 3.21
N ALA A 110 7.80 -4.21 4.04
CA ALA A 110 7.23 -5.48 3.62
C ALA A 110 5.82 -5.32 3.01
N THR A 111 4.95 -4.50 3.61
CA THR A 111 3.62 -4.24 3.04
C THR A 111 3.68 -3.49 1.70
N LYS A 112 4.71 -2.66 1.48
CA LYS A 112 4.83 -1.90 0.22
C LYS A 112 5.44 -2.71 -0.91
N ILE A 113 6.34 -3.66 -0.63
CA ILE A 113 6.74 -4.64 -1.64
C ILE A 113 5.58 -5.58 -2.01
N PHE A 114 4.72 -5.94 -1.06
CA PHE A 114 3.47 -6.66 -1.35
C PHE A 114 2.61 -5.89 -2.36
N CYS A 115 2.39 -4.58 -2.16
CA CYS A 115 1.64 -3.76 -3.11
C CYS A 115 2.29 -3.74 -4.51
N ASN A 116 3.62 -3.68 -4.61
CA ASN A 116 4.31 -3.72 -5.90
C ASN A 116 4.02 -5.01 -6.66
N TYR A 117 4.22 -6.16 -6.02
CA TYR A 117 4.00 -7.45 -6.67
C TYR A 117 2.53 -7.70 -6.99
N LEU A 118 1.62 -7.26 -6.11
CA LEU A 118 0.18 -7.32 -6.40
C LEU A 118 -0.17 -6.48 -7.62
N THR A 119 0.34 -5.25 -7.72
CA THR A 119 0.14 -4.37 -8.87
C THR A 119 0.66 -4.98 -10.16
N GLU A 120 1.90 -5.48 -10.17
CA GLU A 120 2.52 -6.04 -11.36
C GLU A 120 1.80 -7.30 -11.84
N GLY A 121 1.48 -8.21 -10.93
CA GLY A 121 0.72 -9.44 -11.26
C GLY A 121 -0.66 -9.13 -11.84
N LEU A 122 -1.41 -8.23 -11.21
CA LEU A 122 -2.73 -7.83 -11.69
C LEU A 122 -2.68 -7.05 -13.00
N GLY A 123 -1.63 -6.27 -13.24
CA GLY A 123 -1.46 -5.54 -14.50
C GLY A 123 -1.40 -6.47 -15.71
N PHE A 124 -0.72 -7.62 -15.58
CA PHE A 124 -0.69 -8.62 -16.65
C PHE A 124 -2.02 -9.36 -16.79
N GLU A 125 -2.64 -9.77 -15.69
CA GLU A 125 -3.90 -10.53 -15.70
C GLU A 125 -5.07 -9.70 -16.26
N LEU A 126 -5.13 -8.40 -15.93
CA LEU A 126 -6.34 -7.61 -16.15
C LEU A 126 -6.35 -6.80 -17.45
N ALA A 127 -5.24 -6.79 -18.19
CA ALA A 127 -5.07 -6.03 -19.41
C ALA A 127 -6.11 -6.39 -20.50
N GLU A 128 -6.46 -7.67 -20.64
CA GLU A 128 -7.45 -8.14 -21.63
C GLU A 128 -8.87 -7.60 -21.35
N PHE A 129 -9.15 -7.23 -20.10
CA PHE A 129 -10.42 -6.67 -19.67
C PHE A 129 -10.45 -5.14 -19.73
N GLY A 130 -9.46 -4.50 -20.37
CA GLY A 130 -9.39 -3.04 -20.45
C GLY A 130 -9.19 -2.37 -19.09
N ILE A 131 -8.55 -3.07 -18.14
CA ILE A 131 -8.26 -2.56 -16.80
C ILE A 131 -6.74 -2.33 -16.72
N ASP A 132 -6.35 -1.07 -16.52
CA ASP A 132 -4.97 -0.70 -16.23
C ASP A 132 -4.72 -0.80 -14.73
N VAL A 133 -3.56 -1.32 -14.34
CA VAL A 133 -3.12 -1.37 -12.94
C VAL A 133 -1.79 -0.65 -12.83
N MET A 134 -1.73 0.39 -12.01
CA MET A 134 -0.55 1.22 -11.83
C MET A 134 -0.13 1.27 -10.37
N GLY A 135 1.18 1.19 -10.12
CA GLY A 135 1.78 1.41 -8.82
C GLY A 135 2.48 2.75 -8.79
N ILE A 136 2.08 3.63 -7.87
CA ILE A 136 2.80 4.90 -7.64
C ILE A 136 3.76 4.69 -6.49
N LYS A 137 5.06 4.77 -6.77
CA LYS A 137 6.11 4.74 -5.75
C LYS A 137 6.37 6.16 -5.27
N SER A 138 5.80 6.52 -4.13
CA SER A 138 6.11 7.81 -3.51
C SER A 138 7.43 7.72 -2.74
N PHE A 139 8.37 8.63 -3.05
CA PHE A 139 9.50 8.93 -2.18
C PHE A 139 9.07 10.07 -1.25
N GLY A 140 8.47 9.75 -0.10
CA GLY A 140 8.05 10.77 0.86
C GLY A 140 7.59 10.17 2.17
N LEU A 141 8.46 10.19 3.18
CA LEU A 141 8.46 11.16 4.28
C LEU A 141 9.95 11.28 4.68
N GLN A 142 10.57 12.45 4.54
CA GLN A 142 11.70 12.73 5.43
C GLN A 142 11.13 12.61 6.85
N PRO A 143 11.78 11.91 7.79
CA PRO A 143 11.35 11.98 9.17
C PRO A 143 11.29 13.47 9.53
N GLU A 144 10.11 13.96 9.89
CA GLU A 144 9.95 15.37 10.27
C GLU A 144 10.86 15.70 11.46
N ASP A 145 11.19 14.66 12.24
CA ASP A 145 12.06 14.73 13.39
C ASP A 145 13.50 14.27 13.09
N LYS A 146 14.46 15.18 13.32
CA LYS A 146 15.89 14.92 13.18
C LYS A 146 16.41 13.98 14.25
N GLU A 147 15.76 13.91 15.41
CA GLU A 147 16.06 12.94 16.48
C GLU A 147 15.75 11.51 16.02
N GLU A 148 14.58 11.30 15.42
CA GLU A 148 14.15 10.00 14.91
C GLU A 148 15.08 9.51 13.80
N THR A 149 15.49 10.42 12.90
CA THR A 149 16.52 10.14 11.88
C THR A 149 17.84 9.72 12.50
N ARG A 150 18.33 10.43 13.53
CA ARG A 150 19.60 10.12 14.20
C ARG A 150 19.54 8.80 14.98
N LEU A 151 18.40 8.51 15.60
CA LEU A 151 18.18 7.25 16.31
C LEU A 151 18.20 6.09 15.32
N LEU A 152 17.49 6.20 14.19
CA LEU A 152 17.53 5.23 13.11
C LEU A 152 18.95 5.04 12.58
N ASP A 153 19.69 6.13 12.32
CA ASP A 153 21.10 6.06 11.89
C ASP A 153 22.00 5.37 12.92
N SER A 154 21.82 5.66 14.20
CA SER A 154 22.61 5.04 15.27
C SER A 154 22.36 3.53 15.36
N LYS A 155 21.09 3.12 15.27
CA LYS A 155 20.68 1.72 15.41
C LYS A 155 20.84 0.91 14.11
N THR A 156 21.05 1.56 12.96
CA THR A 156 21.35 0.92 11.65
C THR A 156 22.86 0.76 11.39
N ARG A 157 23.73 1.15 12.34
CA ARG A 157 25.20 0.98 12.23
C ARG A 157 25.65 -0.48 12.14
N LEU A 158 24.90 -1.39 12.75
CA LEU A 158 25.23 -2.82 12.79
C LEU A 158 24.83 -3.58 11.51
N ILE A 159 24.10 -2.96 10.59
CA ILE A 159 23.69 -3.61 9.35
C ILE A 159 24.94 -3.82 8.47
N PRO A 160 25.15 -5.05 7.94
CA PRO A 160 26.27 -5.32 7.04
C PRO A 160 26.36 -4.33 5.88
N ARG A 161 27.58 -3.90 5.54
CA ARG A 161 27.83 -2.96 4.43
C ARG A 161 27.34 -3.49 3.09
N GLU A 162 27.41 -4.81 2.89
CA GLU A 162 26.94 -5.49 1.67
C GLU A 162 25.41 -5.67 1.62
N SER A 163 24.68 -5.22 2.64
CA SER A 163 23.23 -5.30 2.61
C SER A 163 22.65 -4.39 1.53
N LEU A 164 21.58 -4.86 0.89
CA LEU A 164 20.81 -4.10 -0.09
C LEU A 164 20.33 -2.75 0.48
N TYR A 165 20.04 -2.69 1.78
CA TYR A 165 19.74 -1.45 2.51
C TYR A 165 20.86 -0.41 2.39
N LYS A 166 22.11 -0.76 2.74
CA LYS A 166 23.24 0.17 2.71
C LYS A 166 23.61 0.59 1.28
N GLN A 167 23.49 -0.32 0.32
CA GLN A 167 23.75 -0.04 -1.10
C GLN A 167 22.76 0.99 -1.67
N LEU A 168 21.47 0.88 -1.34
CA LEU A 168 20.42 1.74 -1.90
C LEU A 168 20.22 3.07 -1.15
N MET A 169 20.53 3.12 0.15
CA MET A 169 20.39 4.34 0.95
C MET A 169 21.58 5.31 0.82
N GLY A 170 22.55 5.03 -0.05
CA GLY A 170 23.66 5.95 -0.33
C GLY A 170 24.59 6.20 0.86
N VAL A 171 24.60 5.33 1.88
CA VAL A 171 25.57 5.40 2.98
C VAL A 171 26.90 4.78 2.53
N THR A 172 27.46 5.33 1.45
CA THR A 172 28.89 5.22 1.21
C THR A 172 29.56 6.07 2.27
N ALA A 173 30.26 5.40 3.18
CA ALA A 173 31.01 6.06 4.24
C ALA A 173 31.88 7.18 3.63
N THR A 174 31.60 8.43 3.98
CA THR A 174 32.66 9.43 4.07
C THR A 174 33.69 8.86 5.04
N GLN A 175 34.87 8.59 4.50
CA GLN A 175 36.07 8.19 5.24
C GLN A 175 36.42 9.20 6.32
#